data_AF-A0A7S3HCU4-F1
#
_entry.id   AF-A0A7S3HCU4-F1
#
_cell.length_a   1.000
_cell.length_b   1.000
_cell.length_c   1.000
_cell.angle_alpha   90.00
_cell.angle_beta   90.00
_cell.angle_gamma   90.00
#
_symmetry.space_group_name_H-M   'P 1'
#
loop_
_entity.id
_entity.type
_entity.pdbx_description
1 polymer ?
#
loop_
_entity_poly.entity_id
_entity_poly.type
_entity_poly.pdbx_seq_one_letter_code
_entity_poly.pdbx_strand_id
1 'polypeptide(L)'
;QALDLVVAIENPDGSIVLGLPPGFDFPEPPRSPRENVAVHRHLSTTAGFDRAFAKHEKSFTALLLTELVIEFVFYVIYLGCARHSVGEVQGMFAMLPTSTLWSIFWGLFAVEIFYMKLYYIVGFTAIYQNRPRTYQWFTHVAGFGIIAQVLFAYMNKFNFMLFALRLSCYIYAKYLRSQLQGLALLPFATEV
;
A
#
# COMPACT_ATOMS: atom_id res chain seq x y z
N GLN A 1 -53.14 -11.84 -28.51
CA GLN A 1 -53.93 -10.60 -28.71
C GLN A 1 -53.99 -9.70 -27.45
N ALA A 2 -53.08 -9.84 -26.47
CA ALA A 2 -53.07 -9.01 -25.26
C ALA A 2 -51.91 -7.99 -25.19
N LEU A 3 -51.15 -7.82 -26.27
CA LEU A 3 -49.97 -6.93 -26.31
C LEU A 3 -50.29 -5.51 -26.80
N ASP A 4 -51.51 -5.26 -27.28
CA ASP A 4 -51.89 -3.95 -27.85
C ASP A 4 -52.25 -2.88 -26.80
N LEU A 5 -52.11 -3.18 -25.50
CA LEU A 5 -52.51 -2.28 -24.41
C LEU A 5 -51.36 -1.91 -23.45
N VAL A 6 -50.11 -2.04 -23.89
CA VAL A 6 -48.96 -1.60 -23.10
C VAL A 6 -48.70 -0.12 -23.42
N VAL A 7 -48.89 0.75 -22.44
CA VAL A 7 -48.68 2.19 -22.60
C VAL A 7 -47.35 2.55 -21.95
N ALA A 8 -46.35 2.95 -22.74
CA ALA A 8 -45.11 3.51 -22.23
C ALA A 8 -45.25 5.03 -22.11
N ILE A 9 -45.03 5.57 -20.91
CA ILE A 9 -45.03 7.02 -20.64
C ILE A 9 -43.59 7.42 -20.32
N GLU A 10 -43.06 8.36 -21.08
CA GLU A 10 -41.75 8.96 -20.81
C GLU A 10 -41.93 10.17 -19.88
N ASN A 11 -41.25 10.13 -18.74
CA ASN A 11 -41.21 11.22 -17.79
C ASN A 11 -40.23 12.31 -18.27
N PRO A 12 -40.38 13.57 -17.82
CA PRO A 12 -39.51 14.68 -18.22
C PRO A 12 -38.04 14.54 -17.76
N ASP A 13 -37.74 13.58 -16.87
CA ASP A 13 -36.38 13.21 -16.45
C ASP A 13 -35.72 12.16 -17.37
N GLY A 14 -36.43 11.70 -18.42
CA GLY A 14 -35.98 10.67 -19.36
C GLY A 14 -36.20 9.24 -18.87
N SER A 15 -36.89 9.03 -17.75
CA SER A 15 -37.30 7.69 -17.31
C SER A 15 -38.55 7.22 -18.06
N ILE A 16 -38.63 5.92 -18.37
CA ILE A 16 -39.79 5.32 -19.05
C ILE A 16 -40.57 4.49 -18.03
N VAL A 17 -41.83 4.85 -17.82
CA VAL A 17 -42.78 4.10 -16.99
C VAL A 17 -43.69 3.29 -17.89
N LEU A 18 -43.73 1.98 -17.68
CA LEU A 18 -44.58 1.07 -18.43
C LEU A 18 -45.89 0.83 -17.66
N GLY A 19 -47.00 1.28 -18.22
CA GLY A 19 -48.34 0.98 -17.72
C GLY A 19 -48.79 -0.40 -18.20
N LEU A 20 -49.18 -1.26 -17.25
CA LEU A 20 -49.71 -2.60 -17.53
C LEU A 20 -51.21 -2.65 -17.23
N PRO A 21 -51.99 -3.40 -18.02
CA PRO A 21 -53.40 -3.59 -17.73
C PRO A 21 -53.61 -4.35 -16.40
N PRO A 22 -54.71 -4.07 -15.68
CA PRO A 22 -55.01 -4.73 -14.42
C PRO A 22 -55.17 -6.23 -14.61
N GLY A 23 -54.42 -7.03 -13.84
CA GLY A 23 -54.39 -8.49 -13.93
C GLY A 23 -53.31 -9.06 -14.86
N PHE A 24 -52.41 -8.22 -15.38
CA PHE A 24 -51.25 -8.69 -16.13
C PHE A 24 -50.09 -9.04 -15.18
N ASP A 25 -49.90 -10.34 -14.94
CA ASP A 25 -48.70 -10.85 -14.28
C ASP A 25 -47.62 -11.16 -15.31
N PHE A 26 -46.41 -10.67 -15.08
CA PHE A 26 -45.27 -11.05 -15.92
C PHE A 26 -45.00 -12.55 -15.75
N PRO A 27 -44.72 -13.28 -16.85
CA PRO A 27 -44.20 -14.63 -16.72
C PRO A 27 -42.91 -14.57 -15.90
N GLU A 28 -42.83 -15.40 -14.88
CA GLU A 28 -41.65 -15.52 -14.02
C GLU A 28 -40.43 -15.74 -14.94
N PRO A 29 -39.38 -14.90 -14.86
CA PRO A 29 -38.27 -14.98 -15.79
C PRO A 29 -37.71 -16.41 -15.75
N PRO A 30 -37.39 -17.01 -16.91
CA PRO A 30 -36.90 -18.38 -16.95
C PRO A 30 -35.69 -18.48 -16.02
N ARG A 31 -35.71 -19.46 -15.11
CA ARG A 31 -34.60 -19.75 -14.20
C ARG A 31 -33.34 -19.98 -15.03
N SER A 32 -32.55 -18.93 -15.18
CA SER A 32 -31.34 -18.98 -16.01
C SER A 32 -30.38 -20.01 -15.40
N PRO A 33 -29.63 -20.80 -16.20
CA PRO A 33 -28.64 -21.77 -15.71
C PRO A 33 -27.44 -21.18 -14.94
N ARG A 34 -27.53 -19.92 -14.49
CA ARG A 34 -26.43 -19.10 -13.97
C ARG A 34 -25.91 -19.55 -12.61
N GLU A 35 -26.63 -20.39 -11.87
CA GLU A 35 -26.25 -20.78 -10.52
C GLU A 35 -24.90 -21.53 -10.47
N ASN A 36 -24.68 -22.47 -11.40
CA ASN A 36 -23.41 -23.23 -11.44
C ASN A 36 -22.26 -22.49 -12.14
N VAL A 37 -22.55 -21.63 -13.12
CA VAL A 37 -21.52 -20.84 -13.83
C VAL A 37 -21.00 -19.70 -12.96
N ALA A 38 -21.87 -19.07 -12.17
CA ALA A 38 -21.47 -18.08 -11.18
C ALA A 38 -20.49 -18.70 -10.18
N VAL A 39 -20.86 -19.81 -9.52
CA VAL A 39 -20.03 -20.48 -8.50
C VAL A 39 -18.64 -20.89 -9.03
N HIS A 40 -18.55 -21.45 -10.23
CA HIS A 40 -17.26 -21.81 -10.84
C HIS A 40 -16.42 -20.60 -11.25
N ARG A 41 -17.05 -19.53 -11.75
CA ARG A 41 -16.37 -18.26 -12.03
C ARG A 41 -15.93 -17.57 -10.73
N HIS A 42 -16.67 -17.71 -9.64
CA HIS A 42 -16.31 -17.17 -8.32
C HIS A 42 -15.10 -17.87 -7.69
N LEU A 43 -15.07 -19.22 -7.71
CA LEU A 43 -13.92 -20.00 -7.21
C LEU A 43 -12.64 -19.76 -8.03
N SER A 44 -12.77 -19.66 -9.35
CA SER A 44 -11.62 -19.38 -10.22
C SER A 44 -11.09 -17.94 -10.09
N THR A 45 -11.97 -16.97 -9.84
CA THR A 45 -11.58 -15.55 -9.67
C THR A 45 -10.91 -15.30 -8.32
N THR A 46 -11.44 -15.87 -7.23
CA THR A 46 -10.87 -15.76 -5.88
C THR A 46 -9.53 -16.50 -5.78
N ALA A 47 -9.45 -17.75 -6.26
CA ALA A 47 -8.19 -18.50 -6.27
C ALA A 47 -7.12 -17.87 -7.16
N GLY A 48 -7.52 -17.22 -8.27
CA GLY A 48 -6.61 -16.46 -9.12
C GLY A 48 -6.07 -15.21 -8.42
N PHE A 49 -6.94 -14.49 -7.71
CA PHE A 49 -6.56 -13.33 -6.90
C PHE A 49 -5.58 -13.72 -5.79
N ASP A 50 -5.88 -14.76 -5.01
CA ASP A 50 -5.03 -15.17 -3.88
C ASP A 50 -3.61 -15.52 -4.32
N ARG A 51 -3.47 -16.18 -5.47
CA ARG A 51 -2.15 -16.49 -6.06
C ARG A 51 -1.41 -15.22 -6.50
N ALA A 52 -2.11 -14.27 -7.13
CA ALA A 52 -1.51 -13.01 -7.55
C ALA A 52 -1.10 -12.17 -6.32
N PHE A 53 -1.96 -12.08 -5.32
CA PHE A 53 -1.70 -11.38 -4.07
C PHE A 53 -0.49 -11.97 -3.35
N ALA A 54 -0.45 -13.30 -3.14
CA ALA A 54 0.67 -13.98 -2.49
C ALA A 54 1.99 -13.77 -3.25
N LYS A 55 1.96 -13.68 -4.58
CA LYS A 55 3.15 -13.34 -5.38
C LYS A 55 3.63 -11.92 -5.10
N HIS A 56 2.73 -10.94 -5.09
CA HIS A 56 3.07 -9.55 -4.82
C HIS A 56 3.50 -9.33 -3.35
N GLU A 57 2.91 -10.03 -2.40
CA GLU A 57 3.31 -10.03 -0.99
C GLU A 57 4.74 -10.57 -0.82
N LYS A 58 5.09 -11.66 -1.51
CA LYS A 58 6.48 -12.17 -1.55
C LYS A 58 7.44 -11.16 -2.15
N SER A 59 7.06 -10.48 -3.24
CA SER A 59 7.88 -9.42 -3.84
C SER A 59 8.08 -8.24 -2.88
N PHE A 60 7.02 -7.81 -2.19
CA PHE A 60 7.11 -6.76 -1.17
C PHE A 60 8.02 -7.16 -0.02
N THR A 61 7.89 -8.40 0.47
CA THR A 61 8.75 -8.95 1.54
C THR A 61 10.22 -9.01 1.12
N ALA A 62 10.50 -9.46 -0.11
CA ALA A 62 11.85 -9.49 -0.65
C ALA A 62 12.45 -8.09 -0.77
N LEU A 63 11.64 -7.09 -1.16
CA LEU A 63 12.06 -5.71 -1.26
C LEU A 63 12.39 -5.13 0.12
N LEU A 64 11.54 -5.39 1.13
CA LEU A 64 11.75 -4.97 2.52
C LEU A 64 13.01 -5.60 3.13
N LEU A 65 13.26 -6.90 2.88
CA LEU A 65 14.48 -7.57 3.32
C LEU A 65 15.73 -7.02 2.62
N THR A 66 15.64 -6.74 1.33
CA THR A 66 16.75 -6.15 0.57
C THR A 66 17.08 -4.75 1.08
N GLU A 67 16.05 -3.92 1.34
CA GLU A 67 16.20 -2.61 1.98
C GLU A 67 16.90 -2.74 3.34
N LEU A 68 16.49 -3.71 4.18
CA LEU A 68 17.08 -3.95 5.49
C LEU A 68 18.57 -4.29 5.42
N VAL A 69 18.97 -5.19 4.51
CA VAL A 69 20.37 -5.59 4.33
C VAL A 69 21.21 -4.40 3.87
N ILE A 70 20.71 -3.64 2.90
CA ILE A 70 21.40 -2.47 2.37
C ILE A 70 21.55 -1.40 3.45
N GLU A 71 20.48 -1.08 4.17
CA GLU A 71 20.46 -0.09 5.25
C GLU A 71 21.41 -0.51 6.39
N PHE A 72 21.44 -1.80 6.76
CA PHE A 72 22.37 -2.33 7.75
C PHE A 72 23.84 -2.15 7.32
N VAL A 73 24.17 -2.45 6.06
CA VAL A 73 25.53 -2.24 5.51
C VAL A 73 25.89 -0.75 5.55
N PHE A 74 24.96 0.13 5.18
CA PHE A 74 25.19 1.58 5.28
C PHE A 74 25.42 2.02 6.70
N TYR A 75 24.68 1.48 7.67
CA TYR A 75 24.89 1.77 9.09
C TYR A 75 26.27 1.39 9.58
N VAL A 76 26.77 0.21 9.17
CA VAL A 76 28.12 -0.25 9.50
C VAL A 76 29.18 0.70 8.90
N ILE A 77 29.02 1.08 7.64
CA ILE A 77 29.93 2.03 6.97
C ILE A 77 29.86 3.41 7.65
N TYR A 78 28.66 3.88 7.96
CA TYR A 78 28.42 5.17 8.60
C TYR A 78 29.09 5.24 9.99
N LEU A 79 28.99 4.18 10.79
CA LEU A 79 29.69 4.08 12.08
C LEU A 79 31.21 4.01 11.90
N GLY A 80 31.70 3.26 10.91
CA GLY A 80 33.14 3.18 10.60
C GLY A 80 33.73 4.53 10.18
N CYS A 81 32.96 5.32 9.44
CA CYS A 81 33.37 6.63 8.92
C CYS A 81 32.97 7.81 9.83
N ALA A 82 32.35 7.58 10.99
CA ALA A 82 31.79 8.62 11.85
C ALA A 82 32.82 9.72 12.21
N ARG A 83 34.06 9.32 12.53
CA ARG A 83 35.15 10.27 12.84
C ARG A 83 35.51 11.16 11.65
N HIS A 84 35.50 10.60 10.45
CA HIS A 84 35.80 11.34 9.23
C HIS A 84 34.68 12.34 8.92
N SER A 85 33.42 11.91 9.00
CA SER A 85 32.27 12.78 8.78
C SER A 85 32.19 13.95 9.78
N VAL A 86 32.41 13.70 11.07
CA VAL A 86 32.45 14.80 12.07
C VAL A 86 33.61 15.75 11.79
N GLY A 87 34.77 15.24 11.35
CA GLY A 87 35.92 16.06 10.97
C GLY A 87 35.64 16.96 9.76
N GLU A 88 34.99 16.45 8.72
CA GLU A 88 34.60 17.24 7.54
C GLU A 88 33.60 18.35 7.91
N VAL A 89 32.59 18.02 8.72
CA VAL A 89 31.58 19.01 9.16
C VAL A 89 32.22 20.07 10.06
N GLN A 90 33.18 19.70 10.91
CA GLN A 90 33.93 20.67 11.71
C GLN A 90 34.72 21.65 10.83
N GLY A 91 35.24 21.20 9.68
CA GLY A 91 35.90 22.06 8.70
C GLY A 91 34.95 23.07 8.05
N MET A 92 33.69 22.69 7.82
CA MET A 92 32.66 23.59 7.28
C MET A 92 32.07 24.53 8.33
N PHE A 93 31.93 24.09 9.57
CA PHE A 93 31.32 24.84 10.67
C PHE A 93 32.33 25.10 11.79
N ALA A 94 33.34 25.92 11.50
CA ALA A 94 34.41 26.25 12.45
C ALA A 94 33.94 26.93 13.75
N MET A 95 32.72 27.48 13.78
CA MET A 95 32.14 28.13 14.98
C MET A 95 31.62 27.13 16.03
N LEU A 96 31.36 25.88 15.66
CA LEU A 96 30.75 24.91 16.57
C LEU A 96 31.82 24.06 17.28
N PRO A 97 31.74 23.87 18.61
CA PRO A 97 32.68 23.03 19.34
C PRO A 97 32.47 21.56 18.97
N THR A 98 33.57 20.81 18.87
CA THR A 98 33.58 19.39 18.47
C THR A 98 32.65 18.52 19.33
N SER A 99 32.52 18.83 20.63
CA SER A 99 31.60 18.14 21.53
C SER A 99 30.14 18.25 21.08
N THR A 100 29.71 19.41 20.60
CA THR A 100 28.34 19.62 20.12
C THR A 100 28.10 18.89 18.81
N LEU A 101 29.07 18.85 17.89
CA LEU A 101 28.94 18.06 16.66
C LEU A 101 28.75 16.57 16.96
N TRP A 102 29.51 16.02 17.91
CA TRP A 102 29.33 14.63 18.35
C TRP A 102 27.95 14.39 18.97
N SER A 103 27.44 15.31 19.79
CA SER A 103 26.09 15.20 20.34
C SER A 103 25.01 15.21 19.26
N ILE A 104 25.15 16.09 18.26
CA ILE A 104 24.23 16.15 17.10
C ILE A 104 24.30 14.84 16.30
N PHE A 105 25.51 14.35 16.03
CA PHE A 105 25.73 13.09 15.32
C PHE A 105 25.02 11.92 16.02
N TRP A 106 25.26 11.73 17.33
CA TRP A 106 24.61 10.66 18.09
C TRP A 106 23.10 10.84 18.21
N GLY A 107 22.62 12.08 18.29
CA GLY A 107 21.19 12.39 18.30
C GLY A 107 20.52 11.98 16.99
N LEU A 108 21.07 12.40 15.85
CA LEU A 108 20.57 12.01 14.53
C LEU A 108 20.62 10.50 14.33
N PHE A 109 21.74 9.87 14.71
CA PHE A 109 21.91 8.43 14.65
C PHE A 109 20.85 7.68 15.47
N ALA A 110 20.58 8.12 16.70
CA ALA A 110 19.58 7.49 17.57
C ALA A 110 18.15 7.63 17.00
N VAL A 111 17.82 8.81 16.45
CA VAL A 111 16.54 9.06 15.79
C VAL A 111 16.38 8.16 14.57
N GLU A 112 17.42 8.00 13.77
CA GLU A 112 17.40 7.18 12.57
C GLU A 112 17.25 5.68 12.92
N ILE A 113 17.99 5.18 13.92
CA ILE A 113 17.84 3.80 14.41
C ILE A 113 16.43 3.54 14.95
N PHE A 114 15.87 4.51 15.68
CA PHE A 114 14.52 4.41 16.19
C PHE A 114 13.50 4.36 15.05
N TYR A 115 13.64 5.23 14.06
CA TYR A 115 12.81 5.23 12.86
C TYR A 115 12.91 3.90 12.11
N MET A 116 14.13 3.39 11.89
CA MET A 116 14.40 2.12 11.23
C MET A 116 13.64 0.97 11.92
N LYS A 117 13.73 0.88 13.26
CA LYS A 117 12.98 -0.11 14.04
C LYS A 117 11.47 0.00 13.82
N LEU A 118 10.90 1.20 13.92
CA LEU A 118 9.47 1.41 13.69
C LEU A 118 9.06 1.02 12.27
N TYR A 119 9.83 1.41 11.26
CA TYR A 119 9.57 1.11 9.85
C TYR A 119 9.48 -0.40 9.61
N TYR A 120 10.49 -1.17 10.05
CA TYR A 120 10.50 -2.62 9.84
C TYR A 120 9.46 -3.35 10.70
N ILE A 121 9.25 -2.95 11.96
CA ILE A 121 8.20 -3.56 12.81
C ILE A 121 6.83 -3.40 12.13
N VAL A 122 6.50 -2.20 11.66
CA VAL A 122 5.22 -1.95 10.99
C VAL A 122 5.15 -2.68 9.65
N GLY A 123 6.24 -2.76 8.88
CA GLY A 123 6.30 -3.49 7.61
C GLY A 123 6.08 -5.00 7.78
N PHE A 124 6.80 -5.64 8.69
CA PHE A 124 6.60 -7.06 8.99
C PHE A 124 5.24 -7.34 9.63
N THR A 125 4.72 -6.42 10.46
CA THR A 125 3.35 -6.54 11.00
C THR A 125 2.29 -6.45 9.90
N ALA A 126 2.51 -5.62 8.86
CA ALA A 126 1.61 -5.51 7.74
C ALA A 126 1.52 -6.82 6.94
N ILE A 127 2.66 -7.47 6.70
CA ILE A 127 2.75 -8.79 6.06
C ILE A 127 2.06 -9.86 6.93
N TYR A 128 2.36 -9.90 8.23
CA TYR A 128 1.79 -10.93 9.10
C TYR A 128 0.27 -10.84 9.26
N GLN A 129 -0.28 -9.62 9.40
CA GLN A 129 -1.71 -9.44 9.63
C GLN A 129 -2.54 -9.46 8.34
N ASN A 130 -1.95 -9.14 7.18
CA ASN A 130 -2.64 -9.04 5.89
C ASN A 130 -3.94 -8.23 5.90
N ARG A 131 -3.99 -7.17 6.71
CA ARG A 131 -5.15 -6.26 6.83
C ARG A 131 -4.90 -4.95 6.09
N PRO A 132 -5.90 -4.37 5.41
CA PRO A 132 -5.71 -3.10 4.69
C PRO A 132 -5.30 -1.94 5.61
N ARG A 133 -5.73 -1.98 6.88
CA ARG A 133 -5.39 -0.97 7.88
C ARG A 133 -3.90 -0.96 8.24
N THR A 134 -3.24 -2.12 8.33
CA THR A 134 -1.81 -2.18 8.66
C THR A 134 -0.95 -1.69 7.50
N TYR A 135 -1.30 -2.02 6.26
CA TYR A 135 -0.66 -1.44 5.07
C TYR A 135 -0.83 0.08 4.99
N GLN A 136 -1.97 0.62 5.43
CA GLN A 136 -2.15 2.07 5.54
C GLN A 136 -1.19 2.70 6.57
N TRP A 137 -1.07 2.12 7.76
CA TRP A 137 -0.10 2.58 8.76
C TRP A 137 1.33 2.54 8.22
N PHE A 138 1.72 1.44 7.57
CA PHE A 138 3.02 1.34 6.91
C PHE A 138 3.22 2.45 5.88
N THR A 139 2.21 2.72 5.04
CA THR A 139 2.27 3.78 4.02
C THR A 139 2.52 5.15 4.63
N HIS A 140 1.91 5.47 5.78
CA HIS A 140 2.18 6.72 6.50
C HIS A 140 3.60 6.79 7.08
N VAL A 141 4.07 5.70 7.71
CA VAL A 141 5.43 5.62 8.27
C VAL A 141 6.49 5.69 7.17
N ALA A 142 6.28 4.98 6.07
CA ALA A 142 7.14 5.01 4.89
C ALA A 142 7.14 6.41 4.25
N GLY A 143 5.98 7.05 4.13
CA GLY A 143 5.86 8.42 3.63
C GLY A 143 6.66 9.43 4.46
N PHE A 144 6.61 9.34 5.78
CA PHE A 144 7.43 10.17 6.66
C PHE A 144 8.93 9.93 6.43
N GLY A 145 9.34 8.67 6.28
CA GLY A 145 10.74 8.31 5.97
C GLY A 145 11.23 8.84 4.64
N ILE A 146 10.39 8.80 3.60
CA ILE A 146 10.72 9.35 2.29
C ILE A 146 10.98 10.86 2.40
N ILE A 147 10.12 11.60 3.11
CA ILE A 147 10.29 13.05 3.32
C ILE A 147 11.60 13.32 4.09
N ALA A 148 11.85 12.58 5.17
CA ALA A 148 13.08 12.71 5.95
C ALA A 148 14.32 12.41 5.10
N GLN A 149 14.27 11.35 4.28
CA GLN A 149 15.37 10.99 3.38
C GLN A 149 15.60 11.99 2.26
N VAL A 150 14.59 12.72 1.78
CA VAL A 150 14.82 13.82 0.82
C VAL A 150 15.68 14.91 1.45
N LEU A 151 15.46 15.23 2.73
CA LEU A 151 16.30 16.19 3.46
C LEU A 151 17.74 15.66 3.60
N PHE A 152 17.92 14.37 3.90
CA PHE A 152 19.23 13.75 4.01
C PHE A 152 19.91 13.42 2.67
N ALA A 153 19.16 13.29 1.58
CA ALA A 153 19.67 13.01 0.24
C ALA A 153 20.57 14.13 -0.26
N TYR A 154 20.35 15.35 0.20
CA TYR A 154 21.23 16.47 -0.06
C TYR A 154 22.65 16.27 0.49
N MET A 155 22.80 15.55 1.61
CA MET A 155 24.09 15.37 2.26
C MET A 155 24.93 14.25 1.65
N ASN A 156 24.31 13.19 1.12
CA ASN A 156 25.04 12.03 0.63
C ASN A 156 24.35 11.34 -0.55
N LYS A 157 25.11 11.08 -1.62
CA LYS A 157 24.65 10.38 -2.83
C LYS A 157 24.10 8.98 -2.54
N PHE A 158 24.62 8.32 -1.50
CA PHE A 158 24.16 6.98 -1.11
C PHE A 158 22.73 6.96 -0.57
N ASN A 159 22.26 8.07 0.02
CA ASN A 159 20.90 8.19 0.52
C ASN A 159 19.85 8.13 -0.62
N PHE A 160 20.25 8.42 -1.86
CA PHE A 160 19.37 8.29 -3.03
C PHE A 160 18.95 6.83 -3.28
N MET A 161 19.85 5.86 -3.05
CA MET A 161 19.52 4.45 -3.23
C MET A 161 18.51 3.96 -2.18
N LEU A 162 18.72 4.31 -0.91
CA LEU A 162 17.77 4.01 0.16
C LEU A 162 16.42 4.68 -0.07
N PHE A 163 16.43 5.93 -0.54
CA PHE A 163 15.21 6.65 -0.95
C PHE A 163 14.45 5.89 -2.05
N ALA A 164 15.13 5.42 -3.09
CA ALA A 164 14.49 4.68 -4.18
C ALA A 164 13.88 3.35 -3.70
N LEU A 165 14.57 2.63 -2.81
CA LEU A 165 14.04 1.40 -2.20
C LEU A 165 12.81 1.68 -1.34
N ARG A 166 12.88 2.70 -0.47
CA ARG A 166 11.76 3.07 0.41
C ARG A 166 10.54 3.56 -0.39
N LEU A 167 10.77 4.32 -1.46
CA LEU A 167 9.73 4.70 -2.41
C LEU A 167 9.09 3.47 -3.08
N SER A 168 9.90 2.47 -3.46
CA SER A 168 9.40 1.23 -4.04
C SER A 168 8.54 0.46 -3.03
N CYS A 169 8.99 0.31 -1.78
CA CYS A 169 8.21 -0.25 -0.68
C CYS A 169 6.87 0.47 -0.50
N TYR A 170 6.89 1.80 -0.49
CA TYR A 170 5.68 2.63 -0.38
C TYR A 170 4.68 2.37 -1.52
N ILE A 171 5.15 2.34 -2.77
CA ILE A 171 4.31 2.06 -3.94
C ILE A 171 3.71 0.66 -3.84
N TYR A 172 4.52 -0.35 -3.49
CA TYR A 172 4.05 -1.73 -3.34
C TYR A 172 3.01 -1.88 -2.22
N ALA A 173 3.22 -1.26 -1.06
CA ALA A 173 2.26 -1.29 0.04
C ALA A 173 0.93 -0.63 -0.36
N LYS A 174 0.98 0.49 -1.09
CA LYS A 174 -0.21 1.16 -1.61
C LYS A 174 -0.95 0.30 -2.64
N TYR A 175 -0.21 -0.40 -3.50
CA TYR A 175 -0.76 -1.35 -4.45
C TYR A 175 -1.45 -2.53 -3.73
N LEU A 176 -0.78 -3.18 -2.78
CA LEU A 176 -1.34 -4.28 -1.99
C LEU A 176 -2.60 -3.86 -1.23
N ARG A 177 -2.59 -2.66 -0.64
CA ARG A 177 -3.78 -2.07 -0.01
C ARG A 177 -4.94 -1.91 -1.00
N SER A 178 -4.67 -1.37 -2.19
CA SER A 178 -5.70 -1.18 -3.22
C SER A 178 -6.32 -2.51 -3.64
N GLN A 179 -5.51 -3.56 -3.79
CA GLN A 179 -5.98 -4.92 -4.09
C GLN A 179 -6.88 -5.47 -2.96
N LEU A 180 -6.47 -5.32 -1.70
CA LEU A 180 -7.27 -5.75 -0.54
C LEU A 180 -8.59 -4.98 -0.41
N GLN A 181 -8.59 -3.68 -0.72
CA GLN A 181 -9.82 -2.88 -0.73
C GLN A 181 -10.74 -3.27 -1.88
N GLY A 182 -10.18 -3.56 -3.06
CA GLY A 182 -10.93 -4.07 -4.20
C GLY A 182 -11.64 -5.38 -3.89
N LEU A 183 -10.98 -6.30 -3.17
CA LEU A 183 -11.61 -7.51 -2.66
C LEU A 183 -12.74 -7.22 -1.66
N ALA A 184 -12.51 -6.31 -0.70
CA ALA A 184 -13.49 -6.02 0.34
C ALA A 184 -14.79 -5.40 -0.19
N LEU A 185 -14.74 -4.77 -1.37
CA LEU A 185 -15.91 -4.19 -2.05
C LEU A 185 -16.71 -5.21 -2.84
N LEU A 186 -16.18 -6.41 -3.08
CA LEU A 186 -16.96 -7.47 -3.70
C LEU A 186 -18.04 -7.95 -2.70
N PRO A 187 -19.32 -8.07 -3.11
CA PRO A 187 -20.47 -8.31 -2.23
C PRO A 187 -20.46 -9.67 -1.49
N PHE A 188 -19.37 -10.42 -1.59
CA PHE A 188 -19.20 -11.77 -1.06
C PHE A 188 -18.32 -11.81 0.19
N ALA A 189 -17.74 -10.67 0.63
CA ALA A 189 -16.88 -10.62 1.82
C ALA A 189 -17.66 -10.56 3.16
N THR A 190 -19.00 -10.47 3.11
CA THR A 190 -19.87 -10.31 4.30
C THR A 190 -20.60 -11.59 4.72
N GLU A 191 -20.40 -12.72 4.03
CA GLU A 191 -20.93 -14.02 4.47
C GLU A 191 -19.85 -14.87 5.16
N VAL A 192 -19.21 -14.34 6.21
CA VAL A 192 -18.47 -15.13 7.21
C VAL A 192 -18.68 -14.51 8.59
#